data_AF-G5E1R9-F1
#
_entry.id   AF-G5E1R9-F1
#
_cell.length_a   1.000
_cell.length_b   1.000
_cell.length_c   1.000
_cell.angle_alpha   90.00
_cell.angle_beta   90.00
_cell.angle_gamma   90.00
#
_symmetry.space_group_name_H-M   'P 1'
#
loop_
_entity.id
_entity.type
_entity.pdbx_description
1 polymer ?
#
loop_
_entity_poly.entity_id
_entity_poly.type
_entity_poly.pdbx_seq_one_letter_code
_entity_poly.pdbx_strand_id
1 'polypeptide(L)'
;KERREKKQKVDEDKIQKMQILVSSFSEEQLNRYEMYRRSAFPKAAIKRLIQSITGCSISQNVVIAMSGIAKVVGEVVEEALDVCEK
;
A
#
# COMPACT_ATOMS: atom_id res chain seq x y z
N LYS A 1 16.68 25.48 9.25
CA LYS A 1 16.94 25.40 7.80
C LYS A 1 17.61 24.06 7.46
N GLU A 2 18.74 23.74 8.08
CA GLU A 2 19.45 22.45 7.95
C GLU A 2 18.61 21.19 8.18
N ARG A 3 17.70 21.16 9.17
CA ARG A 3 16.82 19.99 9.40
C ARG A 3 15.88 19.71 8.23
N ARG A 4 15.41 20.74 7.51
CA ARG A 4 14.55 20.58 6.33
C ARG A 4 15.37 20.11 5.13
N GLU A 5 16.57 20.65 4.94
CA GLU A 5 17.50 20.25 3.89
C GLU A 5 18.00 18.81 4.07
N LYS A 6 18.33 18.40 5.31
CA LYS A 6 18.66 17.00 5.63
C LYS A 6 17.50 16.05 5.35
N LYS A 7 16.26 16.43 5.70
CA LYS A 7 15.07 15.61 5.43
C LYS A 7 14.81 15.47 3.93
N GLN A 8 14.93 16.57 3.18
CA GLN A 8 14.76 16.58 1.73
C GLN A 8 15.80 15.70 1.02
N LYS A 9 17.08 15.79 1.43
CA LYS A 9 18.14 14.95 0.88
C LYS A 9 17.90 13.46 1.13
N VAL A 10 17.43 13.11 2.33
CA VAL A 10 17.06 11.72 2.68
C VAL A 10 15.89 11.21 1.82
N ASP A 11 14.90 12.06 1.52
CA ASP A 11 13.77 11.68 0.67
C ASP A 11 14.22 11.47 -0.79
N GLU A 12 15.12 12.30 -1.31
CA GLU A 12 15.71 12.10 -2.64
C GLU A 12 16.54 10.82 -2.74
N ASP A 13 17.40 10.54 -1.77
CA ASP A 13 18.19 9.31 -1.72
C ASP A 13 17.30 8.06 -1.74
N LYS A 14 16.13 8.11 -1.08
CA LYS A 14 15.15 7.02 -1.08
C LYS A 14 14.48 6.85 -2.44
N ILE A 15 14.11 7.95 -3.09
CA ILE A 15 13.49 7.92 -4.42
C ILE A 15 14.47 7.32 -5.43
N GLN A 16 15.74 7.75 -5.41
CA GLN A 16 16.77 7.23 -6.31
C GLN A 16 17.00 5.73 -6.10
N LYS A 17 17.12 5.29 -4.84
CA LYS A 17 17.26 3.85 -4.52
C LYS A 17 16.07 3.03 -5.01
N MET A 18 14.84 3.55 -4.85
CA MET A 18 13.64 2.89 -5.34
C MET A 18 13.62 2.81 -6.87
N GLN A 19 14.04 3.86 -7.57
CA GLN A 19 14.12 3.87 -9.03
C GLN A 19 15.12 2.82 -9.55
N ILE A 20 16.31 2.75 -8.95
CA ILE A 20 17.32 1.75 -9.31
C ILE A 20 16.77 0.34 -9.10
N LEU A 21 16.16 0.08 -7.94
CA LEU A 21 15.56 -1.22 -7.63
C LEU A 21 14.48 -1.61 -8.65
N VAL A 22 13.51 -0.72 -8.90
CA VAL A 22 12.42 -0.98 -9.85
C VAL A 22 12.95 -1.18 -11.28
N SER A 23 14.00 -0.47 -11.68
CA SER A 23 14.62 -0.62 -13.00
C SER A 23 15.37 -1.94 -13.19
N SER A 24 15.73 -2.61 -12.08
CA SER A 24 16.42 -3.91 -12.09
C SER A 24 15.48 -5.11 -12.01
N PHE A 25 14.16 -4.89 -11.92
CA PHE A 25 13.18 -5.98 -11.84
C PHE A 25 13.05 -6.72 -13.17
N SER A 26 12.82 -8.04 -13.09
CA SER A 26 12.24 -8.78 -14.21
C SER A 26 10.83 -8.29 -14.54
N GLU A 27 10.32 -8.56 -15.74
CA GLU A 27 8.97 -8.15 -16.14
C GLU A 27 7.89 -8.65 -15.18
N GLU A 28 8.03 -9.88 -14.69
CA GLU A 28 7.10 -10.49 -13.74
C GLU A 28 7.12 -9.79 -12.37
N GLN A 29 8.31 -9.47 -11.86
CA GLN A 29 8.48 -8.72 -10.61
C GLN A 29 7.94 -7.30 -10.73
N LEU A 30 8.17 -6.64 -11.87
CA LEU A 30 7.65 -5.30 -12.14
C LEU A 30 6.12 -5.32 -12.18
N ASN A 31 5.51 -6.27 -12.89
CA ASN A 31 4.06 -6.42 -12.95
C ASN A 31 3.45 -6.64 -11.55
N ARG A 32 4.03 -7.55 -10.75
CA ARG A 32 3.61 -7.77 -9.36
C ARG A 32 3.70 -6.50 -8.51
N TYR A 33 4.85 -5.81 -8.57
CA TYR A 33 5.07 -4.59 -7.80
C TYR A 33 4.09 -3.48 -8.21
N GLU A 34 3.84 -3.30 -9.51
CA GLU A 34 2.90 -2.30 -10.01
C GLU A 34 1.46 -2.59 -9.57
N MET A 35 1.03 -3.84 -9.63
CA MET A 35 -0.28 -4.28 -9.14
C MET A 35 -0.40 -4.05 -7.63
N TYR A 36 0.60 -4.45 -6.85
CA TYR A 36 0.63 -4.17 -5.41
C TYR A 36 0.57 -2.67 -5.12
N ARG A 37 1.40 -1.85 -5.78
CA ARG A 37 1.47 -0.40 -5.54
C ARG A 37 0.15 0.30 -5.86
N ARG A 38 -0.50 -0.05 -6.98
CA ARG A 38 -1.74 0.59 -7.45
C ARG A 38 -3.00 0.01 -6.80
N SER A 39 -2.95 -1.18 -6.22
CA SER A 39 -4.12 -1.77 -5.56
C SER A 39 -4.62 -0.92 -4.39
N ALA A 40 -5.92 -0.67 -4.33
CA ALA A 40 -6.57 0.00 -3.22
C ALA A 40 -8.06 -0.35 -3.21
N PHE A 41 -8.66 -0.46 -2.03
CA PHE A 41 -10.09 -0.66 -1.93
C PHE A 41 -10.86 0.62 -2.31
N PRO A 42 -11.97 0.51 -3.05
CA PRO A 42 -12.82 1.66 -3.35
C PRO A 42 -13.35 2.30 -2.07
N LYS A 43 -12.97 3.56 -1.81
CA LYS A 43 -13.34 4.30 -0.58
C LYS A 43 -14.85 4.31 -0.32
N ALA A 44 -15.66 4.39 -1.37
CA ALA A 44 -17.11 4.38 -1.26
C ALA A 44 -17.66 3.03 -0.76
N ALA A 45 -17.08 1.91 -1.21
CA ALA A 45 -17.47 0.58 -0.76
C ALA A 45 -17.10 0.36 0.70
N ILE A 46 -15.87 0.73 1.09
CA ILE A 46 -15.40 0.66 2.48
C ILE A 46 -16.26 1.54 3.39
N LYS A 47 -16.56 2.76 2.96
CA LYS A 47 -17.43 3.66 3.72
C LYS A 47 -18.82 3.05 3.93
N ARG A 48 -19.46 2.52 2.88
CA ARG A 48 -20.77 1.87 2.98
C ARG A 48 -20.74 0.67 3.93
N LEU A 49 -19.71 -0.17 3.84
CA LEU A 49 -19.55 -1.34 4.70
C LEU A 49 -19.46 -0.92 6.18
N ILE A 50 -18.55 0.00 6.51
CA ILE A 50 -18.39 0.47 7.89
C ILE A 50 -19.69 1.10 8.39
N GLN A 51 -20.34 1.97 7.59
CA GLN A 51 -21.62 2.59 7.96
C GLN A 51 -22.73 1.58 8.17
N SER A 52 -22.78 0.50 7.39
CA SER A 52 -23.78 -0.56 7.55
C SER A 52 -23.63 -1.32 8.87
N ILE A 53 -22.43 -1.34 9.44
CA ILE A 53 -22.13 -2.02 10.70
C ILE A 53 -22.29 -1.06 11.89
N THR A 54 -21.76 0.16 11.78
CA THR A 54 -21.75 1.14 12.89
C THR A 54 -23.04 1.95 13.00
N GLY A 55 -23.84 2.03 11.92
CA GLY A 55 -25.06 2.82 11.86
C GLY A 55 -24.85 4.34 11.92
N CYS A 56 -23.60 4.81 11.90
CA CYS A 56 -23.25 6.22 12.07
C CYS A 56 -22.43 6.76 10.88
N SER A 57 -22.37 8.08 10.75
CA SER A 57 -21.48 8.72 9.79
C SER A 57 -20.02 8.61 10.23
N ILE A 58 -19.12 8.46 9.26
CA ILE A 58 -17.70 8.24 9.48
C ILE A 58 -16.87 9.19 8.63
N SER A 59 -15.74 9.61 9.20
CA SER A 59 -14.81 10.53 8.56
C SER A 59 -13.98 9.84 7.48
N GLN A 60 -13.48 10.63 6.53
CA GLN A 60 -12.61 10.13 5.47
C GLN A 60 -11.30 9.53 6.01
N ASN A 61 -10.78 10.04 7.13
CA ASN A 61 -9.56 9.51 7.75
C ASN A 61 -9.75 8.08 8.25
N VAL A 62 -10.93 7.76 8.81
CA VAL A 62 -11.28 6.39 9.20
C VAL A 62 -11.33 5.47 7.98
N VAL A 63 -11.92 5.94 6.88
CA VAL A 63 -11.95 5.17 5.62
C VAL A 63 -10.54 4.92 5.08
N ILE A 64 -9.66 5.92 5.10
CA ILE A 64 -8.26 5.77 4.65
C ILE A 64 -7.51 4.77 5.53
N ALA A 65 -7.62 4.89 6.86
CA ALA A 65 -6.99 3.97 7.78
C ALA A 65 -7.48 2.53 7.57
N MET A 66 -8.79 2.34 7.43
CA MET A 66 -9.38 1.01 7.21
C MET A 66 -8.99 0.42 5.85
N SER A 67 -8.98 1.23 4.79
CA SER A 67 -8.48 0.79 3.48
C SER A 67 -7.00 0.40 3.50
N GLY A 68 -6.19 1.06 4.33
CA GLY A 68 -4.78 0.73 4.52
C GLY A 68 -4.57 -0.59 5.25
N ILE A 69 -5.28 -0.81 6.37
CA ILE A 69 -5.22 -2.06 7.14
C ILE A 69 -5.75 -3.24 6.30
N ALA A 70 -6.84 -3.04 5.57
CA ALA A 70 -7.37 -4.09 4.69
C ALA A 70 -6.39 -4.48 3.58
N LYS A 71 -5.47 -3.58 3.17
CA LYS A 71 -4.46 -3.89 2.15
C LYS A 71 -3.39 -4.89 2.63
N VAL A 72 -3.36 -5.20 3.93
CA VAL A 72 -2.54 -6.28 4.52
C VAL A 72 -2.97 -7.68 4.02
N VAL A 73 -4.03 -7.79 3.20
CA VAL A 73 -4.37 -9.00 2.43
C VAL A 73 -3.17 -9.55 1.62
N GLY A 74 -2.18 -8.73 1.27
CA GLY A 74 -0.93 -9.19 0.67
C GLY A 74 -0.22 -10.28 1.51
N GLU A 75 -0.15 -10.12 2.83
CA GLU A 75 0.48 -11.09 3.74
C GLU A 75 -0.27 -12.44 3.73
N VAL A 76 -1.61 -12.40 3.64
CA VAL A 76 -2.45 -13.60 3.56
C VAL A 76 -2.21 -14.35 2.25
N VAL A 77 -2.05 -13.63 1.15
CA VAL A 77 -1.77 -14.23 -0.17
C VAL A 77 -0.36 -14.81 -0.21
N GLU A 78 0.62 -14.12 0.38
CA GLU A 78 2.01 -14.64 0.51
C GLU A 78 2.03 -15.95 1.32
N GLU A 79 1.39 -15.99 2.49
CA GLU A 79 1.29 -17.22 3.29
C GLU A 79 0.57 -18.36 2.52
N ALA A 80 -0.47 -18.03 1.75
CA ALA A 80 -1.18 -19.02 0.95
C ALA A 80 -0.32 -19.60 -0.19
N LEU A 81 0.57 -18.80 -0.78
CA LEU A 81 1.54 -19.25 -1.78
C LEU A 81 2.60 -20.16 -1.14
N ASP A 82 3.14 -19.78 0.02
CA ASP A 82 4.10 -20.60 0.78
C ASP A 82 3.54 -21.98 1.15
N VAL A 83 2.24 -22.08 1.43
CA VAL A 83 1.55 -23.37 1.64
C VAL A 83 1.38 -24.15 0.34
N CYS A 84 1.06 -23.49 -0.78
CA CYS A 84 0.91 -24.15 -2.09
C CYS A 84 2.23 -24.72 -2.65
N GLU A 85 3.37 -24.13 -2.28
CA GLU A 85 4.69 -24.58 -2.73
C GLU A 85 5.28 -25.76 -1.93
N LYS A 86 4.62 -26.16 -0.82
CA LYS A 86 4.95 -27.36 -0.02
C LYS A 86 4.21 -28.61 -0.52
#